data_AF-A0A2E0S9D6-F1
#
_entry.id   AF-A0A2E0S9D6-F1
#
_cell.length_a   1.000
_cell.length_b   1.000
_cell.length_c   1.000
_cell.angle_alpha   90.00
_cell.angle_beta   90.00
_cell.angle_gamma   90.00
#
_symmetry.space_group_name_H-M   'P 1'
#
loop_
_entity.id
_entity.type
_entity.pdbx_description
1 polymer ?
#
loop_
_entity_poly.entity_id
_entity_poly.type
_entity_poly.pdbx_seq_one_letter_code
_entity_poly.pdbx_strand_id
1 'polypeptide(L)'
;MYYYISLVISIIIFIIIQINEYKNSKVNKKKYTFLNLNNLVLLFFIYILSTIIVFLIYNNESNITNKIKNNNTINEKNIVNTDLLKKIPDTIYTGFTPYIDDDIIPTNE
;
A
#
# COMPACT_ATOMS: atom_id res chain seq x y z
N MET A 1 5.26 -4.23 -15.05
CA MET A 1 6.70 -4.59 -15.16
C MET A 1 6.96 -6.02 -14.70
N TYR A 2 6.35 -6.45 -13.59
CA TYR A 2 6.58 -7.74 -12.95
C TYR A 2 6.29 -8.98 -13.82
N TYR A 3 5.39 -8.88 -14.80
CA TYR A 3 5.07 -9.94 -15.76
C TYR A 3 6.23 -10.31 -16.69
N TYR A 4 7.06 -9.35 -17.08
CA TYR A 4 8.28 -9.65 -17.85
C TYR A 4 9.32 -10.36 -16.99
N ILE A 5 9.41 -9.98 -15.71
CA ILE A 5 10.32 -10.59 -14.74
C ILE A 5 9.91 -12.04 -14.46
N SER A 6 8.61 -12.31 -14.25
CA SER A 6 8.11 -13.67 -14.04
C SER A 6 8.32 -14.56 -15.27
N LEU A 7 8.21 -14.00 -16.48
CA LEU A 7 8.50 -14.73 -17.72
C LEU A 7 9.98 -15.12 -17.83
N VAL A 8 10.91 -14.20 -17.54
CA VAL A 8 12.35 -14.53 -17.55
C VAL A 8 12.69 -15.59 -16.50
N ILE A 9 12.17 -15.45 -15.29
CA ILE A 9 12.40 -16.41 -14.19
C ILE A 9 11.88 -17.81 -14.58
N SER A 10 10.67 -17.87 -15.14
CA SER A 10 10.08 -19.15 -15.55
C SER A 10 10.86 -19.83 -16.67
N ILE A 11 11.39 -19.09 -17.64
CA ILE A 11 12.29 -19.63 -18.68
C ILE A 11 13.56 -20.22 -18.04
N ILE A 12 14.21 -19.51 -17.11
CA ILE A 12 15.43 -19.98 -16.44
C ILE A 12 15.16 -21.28 -15.67
N ILE A 13 14.09 -21.31 -14.87
CA ILE A 13 13.69 -22.49 -14.11
C ILE A 13 13.42 -23.66 -15.05
N PHE A 14 12.69 -23.41 -16.14
CA PHE A 14 12.41 -24.43 -17.14
C PHE A 14 13.70 -25.00 -17.76
N ILE A 15 14.66 -24.16 -18.15
CA ILE A 15 15.95 -24.61 -18.68
C ILE A 15 16.69 -25.51 -17.68
N ILE A 16 16.71 -25.14 -16.40
CA ILE A 16 17.37 -25.94 -15.35
C ILE A 16 16.72 -27.33 -15.25
N ILE A 17 15.39 -27.39 -15.27
CA ILE A 17 14.65 -28.66 -15.23
C ILE A 17 14.96 -29.50 -16.47
N GLN A 18 14.96 -28.91 -17.66
CA GLN A 18 15.26 -29.60 -18.91
C GLN A 18 16.69 -30.14 -18.96
N ILE A 19 17.67 -29.40 -18.41
CA ILE A 19 19.05 -29.89 -18.25
C ILE A 19 19.09 -31.12 -17.34
N ASN A 20 18.36 -31.10 -16.23
CA ASN A 20 18.32 -32.22 -15.30
C ASN A 20 17.64 -33.44 -15.92
N GLU A 21 16.53 -33.24 -16.62
CA GLU A 21 15.81 -34.30 -17.33
C GLU A 21 16.67 -34.92 -18.43
N TYR A 22 17.39 -34.10 -19.21
CA TYR A 22 18.33 -34.57 -20.22
C TYR A 22 19.45 -35.44 -19.62
N LYS A 23 20.07 -34.99 -18.52
CA LYS A 23 21.08 -35.78 -17.79
C LYS A 23 20.50 -37.12 -17.32
N ASN A 24 19.31 -37.10 -16.74
CA ASN A 24 18.66 -38.31 -16.25
C ASN A 24 18.27 -39.27 -17.39
N SER A 25 17.86 -38.74 -18.54
CA SER A 25 17.56 -39.54 -19.73
C SER A 25 18.80 -40.24 -20.28
N LYS A 26 19.95 -39.56 -20.29
CA LYS A 26 21.24 -40.13 -20.72
C LYS A 26 21.66 -41.30 -19.82
N VAL A 27 21.51 -41.16 -18.50
CA VAL A 27 21.83 -42.23 -17.53
C VAL A 27 20.90 -43.44 -17.72
N ASN A 28 19.61 -43.20 -17.89
CA ASN A 28 18.61 -44.27 -17.99
C ASN A 28 18.44 -44.85 -19.41
N LYS A 29 19.28 -44.46 -20.38
CA LYS A 29 19.19 -44.83 -21.80
C LYS A 29 17.79 -44.59 -22.41
N LYS A 30 17.04 -43.62 -21.89
CA LYS A 30 15.71 -43.25 -22.41
C LYS A 30 15.87 -42.21 -23.52
N LYS A 31 14.95 -42.22 -24.49
CA LYS A 31 14.87 -41.15 -25.50
C LYS A 31 14.33 -39.88 -24.85
N TYR A 32 15.14 -38.84 -24.85
CA TYR A 32 14.74 -37.51 -24.42
C TYR A 32 13.99 -36.81 -25.55
N THR A 33 12.85 -36.19 -25.23
CA THR A 33 12.06 -35.43 -26.20
C THR A 33 11.75 -34.07 -25.62
N PHE A 34 12.42 -33.03 -26.12
CA PHE A 34 12.25 -31.65 -25.63
C PHE A 34 10.84 -31.11 -25.92
N LEU A 35 10.37 -31.30 -27.15
CA LEU A 35 9.04 -30.88 -27.60
C LEU A 35 8.01 -31.97 -27.32
N ASN A 36 7.59 -32.06 -26.06
CA ASN A 36 6.48 -32.90 -25.63
C ASN A 36 5.38 -32.03 -25.02
N LEU A 37 4.12 -32.47 -25.15
CA LEU A 37 2.96 -31.79 -24.58
C LEU A 37 3.10 -31.64 -23.05
N ASN A 38 3.67 -32.63 -22.38
CA ASN A 38 4.00 -32.54 -20.95
C ASN A 38 4.94 -31.38 -20.63
N ASN A 39 5.97 -31.13 -21.45
CA ASN A 39 6.92 -30.04 -21.22
C ASN A 39 6.28 -28.68 -21.46
N LEU A 40 5.35 -28.59 -22.41
CA LEU A 40 4.56 -27.39 -22.66
C LEU A 40 3.64 -27.07 -21.48
N VAL A 41 2.95 -28.09 -20.95
CA VAL A 41 2.11 -27.96 -19.75
C VAL A 41 2.96 -27.58 -18.54
N LEU A 42 4.13 -28.20 -18.37
CA LEU A 42 5.08 -27.88 -17.30
C LEU A 42 5.50 -26.40 -17.34
N LEU A 43 5.86 -25.89 -18.52
CA LEU A 43 6.22 -24.48 -18.70
C LEU A 43 5.08 -23.54 -18.26
N PHE A 44 3.85 -23.86 -18.64
CA PHE A 44 2.66 -23.11 -18.22
C PHE A 44 2.49 -23.09 -16.70
N PHE A 45 2.64 -24.24 -16.04
CA PHE A 45 2.56 -24.33 -14.58
C PHE A 45 3.64 -23.50 -13.89
N ILE A 46 4.88 -23.59 -14.35
CA ILE A 46 6.00 -22.81 -13.81
C ILE A 46 5.75 -21.31 -13.97
N TYR A 47 5.22 -20.89 -15.13
CA TYR A 47 4.90 -19.50 -15.40
C TYR A 47 3.80 -18.96 -14.46
N ILE A 48 2.71 -19.71 -14.27
CA ILE A 48 1.62 -19.32 -13.36
C ILE A 48 2.16 -19.19 -11.93
N LEU A 49 2.92 -20.18 -11.48
CA LEU A 49 3.47 -20.19 -10.12
C LEU A 49 4.45 -19.03 -9.90
N SER A 50 5.36 -18.79 -10.85
CA SER A 50 6.29 -17.67 -10.80
C SER A 50 5.56 -16.33 -10.79
N THR A 51 4.49 -16.20 -11.58
CA THR A 51 3.69 -14.97 -11.63
C THR A 51 2.99 -14.70 -10.29
N ILE A 52 2.45 -15.73 -9.62
CA ILE A 52 1.88 -15.58 -8.28
C ILE A 52 2.94 -15.11 -7.28
N ILE A 53 4.10 -15.75 -7.26
CA ILE A 53 5.20 -15.40 -6.33
C ILE A 53 5.64 -13.95 -6.55
N VAL A 54 5.92 -13.58 -7.79
CA VAL A 54 6.38 -12.23 -8.12
C VAL A 54 5.28 -11.19 -7.82
N PHE A 55 4.01 -11.51 -8.08
CA PHE A 55 2.88 -10.65 -7.72
C PHE A 55 2.82 -10.38 -6.21
N LEU A 56 2.99 -11.41 -5.38
CA LEU A 56 3.00 -11.26 -3.92
C LEU A 56 4.14 -10.35 -3.44
N ILE A 57 5.34 -10.50 -4.03
CA ILE A 57 6.51 -9.66 -3.69
C ILE A 57 6.23 -8.19 -4.03
N TYR A 58 5.80 -7.92 -5.27
CA TYR A 58 5.53 -6.55 -5.72
C TYR A 58 4.37 -5.89 -4.97
N ASN A 59 3.30 -6.64 -4.69
CA ASN A 59 2.15 -6.10 -3.98
C ASN A 59 2.50 -5.74 -2.53
N ASN A 60 3.32 -6.56 -1.87
CA ASN A 60 3.82 -6.27 -0.52
C ASN A 60 4.71 -5.01 -0.49
N GLU A 61 5.62 -4.84 -1.46
CA GLU A 61 6.46 -3.62 -1.52
C GLU A 61 5.63 -2.35 -1.73
N SER A 62 4.61 -2.40 -2.59
CA SER A 62 3.74 -1.25 -2.85
C SER A 62 2.92 -0.82 -1.63
N ASN A 63 2.48 -1.79 -0.81
CA ASN A 63 1.74 -1.50 0.41
C ASN A 63 2.63 -0.90 1.51
N ILE A 64 3.90 -1.30 1.59
CA ILE A 64 4.86 -0.75 2.56
C ILE A 64 5.25 0.68 2.20
N THR A 65 5.57 0.94 0.93
CA THR A 65 5.99 2.27 0.46
C THR A 65 4.87 3.31 0.55
N ASN A 66 3.62 2.93 0.24
CA ASN A 66 2.46 3.82 0.40
C ASN A 66 2.19 4.16 1.87
N LYS A 67 2.39 3.22 2.80
CA LYS A 67 2.29 3.49 4.25
C LYS A 67 3.34 4.49 4.74
N ILE A 68 4.58 4.37 4.25
CA ILE A 68 5.67 5.28 4.62
C ILE A 68 5.41 6.69 4.06
N LYS A 69 4.91 6.80 2.83
CA LYS A 69 4.61 8.10 2.21
C LYS A 69 3.43 8.82 2.88
N ASN A 70 2.40 8.08 3.32
CA ASN A 70 1.31 8.65 4.10
C ASN A 70 1.77 9.12 5.48
N ASN A 71 2.67 8.40 6.16
CA ASN A 71 3.18 8.85 7.46
C ASN A 71 4.04 10.12 7.37
N ASN A 72 4.76 10.33 6.26
CA ASN A 72 5.59 11.52 6.07
C ASN A 72 4.81 12.76 5.57
N THR A 73 3.57 12.60 5.10
CA THR A 73 2.73 13.73 4.63
C THR A 73 1.71 14.22 5.66
N ILE A 74 1.61 13.58 6.83
CA ILE A 74 0.70 13.98 7.91
C ILE A 74 1.23 15.17 8.73
N ASN A 75 2.53 15.51 8.63
CA ASN A 75 3.12 16.57 9.44
C ASN A 75 2.94 18.01 8.91
N GLU A 76 2.38 18.21 7.71
CA GLU A 76 2.17 19.57 7.16
C GLU A 76 0.72 20.08 7.24
N LYS A 77 -0.27 19.24 7.60
CA LYS A 77 -1.69 19.63 7.59
C LYS A 77 -2.28 20.08 8.92
N ASN A 78 -1.52 20.01 10.02
CA ASN A 78 -1.95 20.48 11.34
C ASN A 78 -1.25 21.78 11.75
N ILE A 79 -1.02 22.68 10.81
CA ILE A 79 -0.81 24.09 11.16
C ILE A 79 -2.20 24.62 11.52
N VAL A 80 -2.53 24.58 12.82
CA VAL A 80 -3.72 25.24 13.35
C VAL A 80 -3.64 26.69 12.92
N ASN A 81 -4.51 27.08 11.98
CA ASN A 81 -4.50 28.41 11.43
C ASN A 81 -5.00 29.38 12.50
N THR A 82 -4.08 30.04 13.20
CA THR A 82 -4.38 30.96 14.30
C THR A 82 -5.13 32.21 13.85
N ASP A 83 -5.17 32.51 12.55
CA ASP A 83 -5.98 33.60 11.99
C ASP A 83 -7.49 33.31 12.09
N LEU A 84 -7.88 32.04 12.23
CA LEU A 84 -9.26 31.63 12.52
C LEU A 84 -9.65 31.85 13.99
N LEU A 85 -8.68 31.98 14.90
CA LEU A 85 -8.90 32.34 16.30
C LEU A 85 -9.00 33.87 16.46
N LYS A 86 -9.70 34.54 15.54
CA LYS A 86 -9.98 35.97 15.68
C LYS A 86 -10.81 36.17 16.95
N LYS A 87 -10.26 36.99 17.86
CA LYS A 87 -10.87 37.40 19.12
C LYS A 87 -12.33 37.80 18.87
N ILE A 88 -13.25 37.18 19.60
CA ILE A 88 -14.65 37.62 19.65
C ILE A 88 -14.62 39.06 20.19
N PRO A 89 -15.15 40.07 19.47
CA PRO A 89 -15.11 41.44 19.94
C PRO A 89 -15.88 41.55 21.26
N ASP A 90 -15.30 42.22 22.25
CA ASP A 90 -15.86 42.35 23.60
C ASP A 90 -17.22 43.10 23.61
N THR A 91 -17.59 43.71 22.48
CA THR A 91 -18.82 44.47 22.26
C THR A 91 -19.76 43.78 21.28
N ILE A 92 -20.11 42.51 21.52
CA ILE A 92 -21.30 41.96 20.86
C ILE A 92 -22.52 42.62 21.51
N TYR A 93 -23.18 43.49 20.77
CA TYR A 93 -24.52 43.98 21.14
C TYR A 93 -25.49 42.81 20.95
N THR A 94 -25.73 42.05 22.01
CA THR A 94 -26.55 40.83 21.97
C THR A 94 -28.06 41.12 21.98
N GLY A 95 -28.46 42.40 21.99
CA GLY A 95 -29.87 42.80 22.14
C GLY A 95 -30.48 42.49 23.52
N PHE A 96 -29.69 41.90 24.42
CA PHE A 96 -30.08 41.69 25.81
C PHE A 96 -29.67 42.94 26.61
N THR A 97 -30.67 43.70 27.04
CA THR A 97 -30.49 44.71 28.08
C THR A 97 -30.52 43.98 29.42
N PRO A 98 -29.45 43.98 30.22
CA PRO A 98 -29.50 43.39 31.55
C PRO A 98 -30.58 44.12 32.36
N TYR A 99 -31.45 43.36 33.01
CA TYR A 99 -32.39 43.91 33.98
C TYR A 99 -31.56 44.34 35.19
N ILE A 100 -31.42 45.66 35.38
CA ILE A 100 -30.81 46.22 36.58
C ILE A 100 -31.96 46.29 37.59
N ASP A 101 -31.97 45.38 38.57
CA ASP A 101 -32.87 45.53 39.73
C ASP A 101 -32.36 46.71 40.57
N ASP A 102 -33.05 47.84 40.50
CA ASP A 102 -32.82 49.04 41.32
C ASP A 102 -33.32 48.88 42.78
N ASP A 103 -33.26 47.67 43.33
CA ASP A 103 -33.71 47.37 44.70
C ASP A 103 -32.53 47.11 45.65
N ILE A 104 -31.63 48.08 45.77
CA ILE A 104 -30.86 48.28 47.00
C ILE A 104 -30.88 49.78 47.35
N ILE A 105 -31.92 50.15 48.09
CA ILE A 105 -32.12 51.44 48.75
C ILE A 105 -30.89 51.75 49.64
N PRO A 106 -30.37 52.99 49.66
CA PRO A 106 -29.35 53.37 50.63
C PRO A 106 -30.03 53.57 52.00
N THR A 107 -29.65 52.79 53.01
CA THR A 107 -29.87 53.18 54.40
C THR A 107 -28.57 53.70 54.97
N ASN A 108 -28.57 55.00 55.23
CA ASN A 108 -27.58 55.69 56.05
C ASN A 108 -27.64 55.14 57.49
N GLU A 109 -26.49 54.83 58.06
CA GLU A 109 -26.08 55.15 59.44
C GLU A 109 -24.55 55.32 59.49
#